data_AF-A0A2N1MJF0-F1
#
_entry.id   AF-A0A2N1MJF0-F1
#
_cell.length_a   1.000
_cell.length_b   1.000
_cell.length_c   1.000
_cell.angle_alpha   90.00
_cell.angle_beta   90.00
_cell.angle_gamma   90.00
#
_symmetry.space_group_name_H-M   'P 1'
#
loop_
_entity.id
_entity.type
_entity.pdbx_description
1 polymer ?
#
loop_
_entity_poly.entity_id
_entity_poly.type
_entity_poly.pdbx_seq_one_letter_code
_entity_poly.pdbx_strand_id
1 'polypeptide(L)'
;MTSVHCIAHRLHLAGQDAAKEVTYFKEYEVICKQLYGYFSSSYKRMQNLKLMQDVNEDPQLTILNIINTRWLSMSNVVHNLHQIIFSVIDALNDDMNNAENPKERDRTSQLISSLDPNFIISTMFLADLMYILK
;
A
#
# COMPACT_ATOMS: atom_id res chain seq x y z
N MET A 1 -20.80 2.80 36.15
CA MET A 1 -19.80 3.58 35.38
C MET A 1 -20.19 3.53 33.93
N THR A 2 -20.77 4.59 33.38
CA THR A 2 -21.01 4.70 31.94
C THR A 2 -19.67 5.00 31.26
N SER A 3 -19.09 4.00 30.61
CA SER A 3 -17.90 4.16 29.77
C SER A 3 -18.28 4.99 28.55
N VAL A 4 -17.88 6.25 28.52
CA VAL A 4 -18.02 7.08 27.32
C VAL A 4 -16.88 6.71 26.37
N HIS A 5 -17.19 5.89 25.37
CA HIS A 5 -16.21 5.52 24.35
C HIS A 5 -15.85 6.73 23.48
N CYS A 6 -14.55 6.93 23.25
CA CYS A 6 -14.04 7.99 22.37
C CYS A 6 -14.65 7.86 20.97
N ILE A 7 -15.15 8.98 20.42
CA ILE A 7 -15.80 9.01 19.10
C ILE A 7 -14.86 8.52 17.99
N ALA A 8 -13.57 8.86 18.07
CA ALA A 8 -12.55 8.39 17.13
C ALA A 8 -12.36 6.86 17.22
N HIS A 9 -12.44 6.29 18.43
CA HIS A 9 -12.36 4.84 18.62
C HIS A 9 -13.60 4.13 18.04
N ARG A 10 -14.79 4.70 18.21
CA ARG A 10 -16.03 4.17 17.63
C ARG A 10 -16.01 4.20 16.10
N LEU A 11 -15.54 5.29 15.51
CA LEU A 11 -15.36 5.40 14.06
C LEU A 11 -14.35 4.37 13.55
N HIS A 12 -13.23 4.19 14.26
CA HIS A 12 -12.24 3.17 13.92
C HIS A 12 -12.83 1.75 13.92
N LEU A 13 -13.61 1.38 14.94
CA LEU A 13 -14.27 0.07 15.01
C LEU A 13 -15.30 -0.11 13.88
N ALA A 14 -16.13 0.91 13.62
CA ALA A 14 -17.13 0.85 12.55
C ALA A 14 -16.47 0.66 11.17
N GLY A 15 -15.39 1.38 10.88
CA GLY A 15 -14.62 1.21 9.64
C GLY A 15 -13.96 -0.16 9.55
N GLN A 16 -13.38 -0.64 10.65
CA GLN A 16 -12.77 -1.97 10.71
C GLN A 16 -13.80 -3.08 10.46
N ASP A 17 -14.99 -2.99 11.06
CA ASP A 17 -16.02 -4.01 10.92
C ASP A 17 -16.65 -3.97 9.52
N ALA A 18 -16.93 -2.77 8.98
CA ALA A 18 -17.38 -2.63 7.60
C ALA A 18 -16.38 -3.23 6.60
N ALA A 19 -15.08 -3.03 6.80
CA ALA A 19 -14.04 -3.58 5.95
C ALA A 19 -13.96 -5.12 5.98
N LYS A 20 -14.27 -5.74 7.12
CA LYS A 20 -14.30 -7.22 7.23
C LYS A 20 -15.42 -7.84 6.39
N GLU A 21 -16.50 -7.12 6.15
CA GLU A 21 -17.64 -7.59 5.35
C GLU A 21 -17.39 -7.44 3.83
N VAL A 22 -16.43 -6.61 3.42
CA VAL A 22 -16.09 -6.40 2.01
C VAL A 22 -14.95 -7.33 1.60
N THR A 23 -15.27 -8.43 0.93
CA THR A 23 -14.27 -9.44 0.49
C THR A 23 -13.14 -8.85 -0.35
N TYR A 24 -13.47 -7.97 -1.31
CA TYR A 24 -12.49 -7.31 -2.17
C TYR A 24 -11.45 -6.51 -1.37
N PHE A 25 -11.87 -5.89 -0.25
CA PHE A 25 -10.98 -5.10 0.58
C PHE A 25 -9.92 -5.97 1.29
N LYS A 26 -10.25 -7.22 1.62
CA LYS A 26 -9.28 -8.17 2.19
C LYS A 26 -8.15 -8.48 1.20
N GLU A 27 -8.49 -8.66 -0.08
CA GLU A 27 -7.52 -8.90 -1.14
C GLU A 27 -6.63 -7.67 -1.36
N TYR A 28 -7.24 -6.48 -1.42
CA TYR A 28 -6.52 -5.21 -1.50
C TYR A 28 -5.52 -5.04 -0.34
N GLU A 29 -5.96 -5.29 0.90
CA GLU A 29 -5.10 -5.21 2.09
C GLU A 29 -3.92 -6.20 2.01
N VAL A 30 -4.14 -7.40 1.50
CA VAL A 30 -3.07 -8.39 1.30
C VAL A 30 -2.04 -7.89 0.30
N ILE A 31 -2.47 -7.33 -0.84
CA ILE A 31 -1.57 -6.77 -1.85
C ILE A 31 -0.75 -5.62 -1.25
N CYS A 32 -1.39 -4.68 -0.54
CA CYS A 32 -0.69 -3.61 0.15
C CYS A 32 0.38 -4.14 1.12
N LYS A 33 0.07 -5.18 1.90
CA LYS A 33 1.05 -5.79 2.84
C LYS A 33 2.21 -6.45 2.12
N GLN A 34 1.95 -7.16 1.02
CA GLN A 34 2.99 -7.79 0.21
C GLN A 34 3.91 -6.74 -0.41
N LEU A 35 3.33 -5.68 -0.96
CA LEU A 35 4.05 -4.56 -1.54
C LEU A 35 4.94 -3.87 -0.51
N TYR A 36 4.37 -3.50 0.64
CA TYR A 36 5.11 -2.84 1.70
C TYR A 36 6.20 -3.73 2.28
N GLY A 37 5.92 -5.02 2.47
CA GLY A 37 6.92 -6.00 2.90
C GLY A 37 8.03 -6.22 1.86
N TYR A 38 7.72 -6.12 0.57
CA TYR A 38 8.72 -6.25 -0.50
C TYR A 38 9.80 -5.17 -0.39
N PHE A 39 9.39 -3.90 -0.27
CA PHE A 39 10.33 -2.78 -0.15
C PHE A 39 10.96 -2.66 1.24
N SER A 40 10.23 -2.92 2.32
CA SER A 40 10.77 -2.79 3.67
C SER A 40 11.80 -3.87 4.03
N SER A 41 11.76 -5.02 3.36
CA SER A 41 12.70 -6.12 3.57
C SER A 41 14.10 -5.89 3.00
N SER A 42 14.29 -4.90 2.11
CA SER A 42 15.57 -4.65 1.45
C SER A 42 15.86 -3.16 1.29
N TYR A 43 16.99 -2.73 1.85
CA TYR A 43 17.50 -1.38 1.67
C TYR A 43 17.75 -1.06 0.19
N LYS A 44 18.25 -2.02 -0.60
CA LYS A 44 18.49 -1.83 -2.04
C LYS A 44 17.19 -1.52 -2.79
N ARG A 45 16.11 -2.26 -2.50
CA ARG A 45 14.78 -2.03 -3.12
C ARG A 45 14.21 -0.67 -2.72
N MET A 46 14.40 -0.27 -1.47
CA MET A 46 14.00 1.06 -1.00
C MET A 46 14.78 2.19 -1.70
N GLN A 47 16.08 2.01 -1.95
CA GLN A 47 16.88 2.98 -2.70
C GLN A 47 16.43 3.05 -4.17
N ASN A 48 16.12 1.91 -4.80
CA ASN A 48 15.59 1.88 -6.15
C ASN A 48 14.27 2.67 -6.26
N LEU A 49 13.36 2.44 -5.31
CA LEU A 49 12.11 3.21 -5.26
C LEU A 49 12.35 4.72 -5.15
N LYS A 50 13.29 5.16 -4.32
CA LYS A 50 13.63 6.59 -4.21
C LYS A 50 14.16 7.18 -5.50
N LEU A 51 15.00 6.43 -6.23
CA LEU A 51 15.47 6.84 -7.54
C LEU A 51 14.31 7.01 -8.53
N MET A 52 13.34 6.09 -8.53
CA MET A 52 12.16 6.20 -9.39
C MET A 52 11.26 7.38 -8.98
N GLN A 53 11.11 7.63 -7.67
CA GLN A 53 10.40 8.81 -7.18
C GLN A 53 11.06 10.11 -7.67
N ASP A 54 12.39 10.19 -7.64
CA ASP A 54 13.14 11.35 -8.14
C ASP A 54 12.98 11.53 -9.65
N VAL A 55 13.00 10.44 -10.42
CA VAL A 55 12.82 10.47 -11.88
C VAL A 55 11.40 10.90 -12.27
N ASN A 56 10.40 10.45 -11.53
CA ASN A 56 8.99 10.75 -11.80
C ASN A 56 8.52 12.07 -11.16
N GLU A 57 9.41 12.79 -10.46
CA GLU A 57 9.08 14.01 -9.69
C GLU A 57 7.99 13.77 -8.62
N ASP A 58 7.91 12.54 -8.13
CA ASP A 58 7.00 12.10 -7.08
C ASP A 58 7.54 12.47 -5.68
N PRO A 59 6.66 12.60 -4.66
CA PRO A 59 7.12 12.84 -3.30
C PRO A 59 7.97 11.68 -2.76
N GLN A 60 9.07 12.01 -2.06
CA GLN A 60 9.93 11.02 -1.41
C GLN A 60 9.29 10.38 -0.17
N LEU A 61 8.34 9.47 -0.40
CA LEU A 61 7.62 8.79 0.65
C LEU A 61 8.33 7.49 1.02
N THR A 62 8.59 7.32 2.31
CA THR A 62 9.09 6.04 2.83
C THR A 62 7.91 5.08 2.98
N ILE A 63 8.02 3.90 2.38
CA ILE A 63 7.08 2.80 2.58
C ILE A 63 7.29 2.24 4.00
N LEU A 64 6.48 2.73 4.95
CA LEU A 64 6.51 2.33 6.35
C LEU A 64 5.63 1.08 6.58
N ASN A 65 6.16 0.07 7.27
CA ASN A 65 5.45 -1.18 7.56
C ASN A 65 4.01 -0.95 8.05
N ILE A 66 3.05 -1.63 7.41
CA ILE A 66 1.63 -1.58 7.76
C ILE A 66 1.45 -2.17 9.16
N ILE A 67 0.91 -1.38 10.09
CA ILE A 67 0.58 -1.86 11.44
C ILE A 67 -0.86 -2.39 11.42
N ASN A 68 -1.01 -3.72 11.47
CA ASN A 68 -2.29 -4.45 11.39
C ASN A 68 -3.38 -3.97 12.38
N THR A 69 -3.01 -3.37 13.51
CA THR A 69 -3.95 -3.03 14.59
C THR A 69 -4.72 -1.72 14.36
N ARG A 70 -4.49 -0.99 13.27
CA ARG A 70 -5.16 0.29 13.01
C ARG A 70 -5.60 0.41 11.56
N TRP A 71 -6.92 0.43 11.32
CA TRP A 71 -7.53 0.84 10.05
C TRP A 71 -6.97 2.19 9.54
N LEU A 72 -6.70 3.14 10.44
CA LEU A 72 -6.05 4.41 10.11
C LEU A 72 -4.62 4.25 9.57
N SER A 73 -3.95 3.13 9.82
CA SER A 73 -2.68 2.81 9.14
C SER A 73 -2.92 2.54 7.65
N MET A 74 -4.07 1.97 7.28
CA MET A 74 -4.42 1.73 5.88
C MET A 74 -4.74 3.03 5.17
N SER A 75 -5.40 4.00 5.82
CA SER A 75 -5.63 5.31 5.18
C SER A 75 -4.32 6.02 4.83
N ASN A 76 -3.28 5.91 5.66
CA ASN A 76 -1.95 6.43 5.33
C ASN A 76 -1.25 5.61 4.23
N VAL A 77 -1.45 4.29 4.18
CA VAL A 77 -0.91 3.45 3.10
C VAL A 77 -1.52 3.85 1.76
N VAL A 78 -2.85 3.94 1.69
CA VAL A 78 -3.56 4.38 0.49
C VAL A 78 -3.15 5.81 0.12
N HIS A 79 -3.05 6.69 1.11
CA HIS A 79 -2.62 8.06 0.89
C HIS A 79 -1.19 8.15 0.34
N ASN A 80 -0.25 7.33 0.81
CA ASN A 80 1.08 7.35 0.21
C ASN A 80 1.05 6.71 -1.18
N LEU A 81 0.39 5.56 -1.31
CA LEU A 81 0.43 4.76 -2.52
C LEU A 81 -0.19 5.49 -3.72
N HIS A 82 -1.29 6.22 -3.55
CA HIS A 82 -1.87 6.98 -4.68
C HIS A 82 -0.92 8.04 -5.25
N GLN A 83 0.01 8.56 -4.44
CA GLN A 83 0.97 9.56 -4.87
C GLN A 83 2.18 8.98 -5.60
N ILE A 84 2.50 7.70 -5.37
CA ILE A 84 3.75 7.09 -5.86
C ILE A 84 3.53 5.76 -6.61
N ILE A 85 2.28 5.40 -6.94
CA ILE A 85 1.95 4.07 -7.49
C ILE A 85 2.72 3.78 -8.77
N PHE A 86 2.96 4.79 -9.60
CA PHE A 86 3.73 4.65 -10.85
C PHE A 86 5.21 4.43 -10.56
N SER A 87 5.82 5.25 -9.68
CA SER A 87 7.19 5.01 -9.19
C SER A 87 7.38 3.64 -8.55
N VAL A 88 6.36 3.12 -7.88
CA VAL A 88 6.35 1.75 -7.34
C VAL A 88 6.38 0.70 -8.44
N ILE A 89 5.53 0.85 -9.46
CA ILE A 89 5.47 -0.06 -10.61
C ILE A 89 6.80 -0.04 -11.37
N ASP A 90 7.37 1.14 -11.60
CA ASP A 90 8.66 1.30 -12.28
C ASP A 90 9.80 0.64 -11.50
N ALA A 91 9.85 0.83 -10.18
CA ALA A 91 10.83 0.19 -9.33
C ALA A 91 10.71 -1.34 -9.33
N LEU A 92 9.48 -1.88 -9.35
CA LEU A 92 9.26 -3.32 -9.46
C LEU A 92 9.69 -3.86 -10.84
N ASN A 93 9.39 -3.13 -11.91
CA ASN A 93 9.82 -3.51 -13.26
C ASN A 93 11.33 -3.50 -13.40
N ASP A 94 12.01 -2.49 -12.84
CA ASP A 94 13.47 -2.43 -12.82
C ASP A 94 14.07 -3.59 -12.02
N ASP A 95 13.55 -3.86 -10.82
CA ASP A 95 13.97 -5.01 -10.01
C ASP A 95 13.75 -6.35 -10.74
N MET A 96 12.65 -6.50 -11.47
CA MET A 96 12.33 -7.71 -12.25
C MET A 96 13.31 -7.91 -13.40
N ASN A 97 13.60 -6.84 -14.15
CA ASN A 97 14.53 -6.85 -15.28
C ASN A 97 15.96 -7.15 -14.83
N ASN A 98 16.35 -6.66 -13.65
CA ASN A 98 17.67 -6.83 -13.06
C ASN A 98 17.78 -8.06 -12.13
N ALA A 99 16.73 -8.87 -12.01
CA ALA A 99 16.73 -10.05 -11.15
C ALA A 99 17.69 -11.13 -11.67
N GLU A 100 18.72 -11.44 -10.87
CA GLU A 100 19.67 -12.52 -11.14
C GLU A 100 19.05 -13.91 -10.88
N ASN A 101 18.17 -14.00 -9.88
CA ASN A 101 17.51 -15.25 -9.49
C ASN A 101 16.14 -15.39 -10.17
N PRO A 102 15.90 -16.47 -10.95
CA PRO A 102 14.60 -16.71 -11.58
C PRO A 102 13.43 -16.73 -10.58
N LYS A 103 13.63 -17.23 -9.35
CA LYS A 103 12.57 -17.26 -8.33
C LYS A 103 12.19 -15.87 -7.85
N GLU A 104 13.15 -14.97 -7.76
CA GLU A 104 12.87 -13.58 -7.39
C GLU A 104 12.15 -12.85 -8.52
N ARG A 105 12.57 -13.10 -9.77
CA ARG A 105 11.88 -12.58 -10.96
C ARG A 105 10.41 -13.01 -10.99
N ASP A 106 10.13 -14.29 -10.77
CA ASP A 106 8.76 -14.82 -10.76
C ASP A 106 7.92 -14.18 -9.64
N ARG A 107 8.50 -14.02 -8.44
CA ARG A 107 7.82 -13.38 -7.32
C ARG A 107 7.50 -11.91 -7.59
N THR A 108 8.45 -11.16 -8.16
CA THR A 108 8.24 -9.74 -8.51
C THR A 108 7.22 -9.62 -9.64
N SER A 109 7.26 -10.52 -10.63
CA SER A 109 6.27 -10.58 -11.72
C SER A 109 4.84 -10.84 -11.21
N GLN A 110 4.68 -11.76 -10.26
CA GLN A 110 3.39 -11.99 -9.60
C GLN A 110 2.90 -10.75 -8.84
N LEU A 111 3.81 -10.06 -8.14
CA LEU A 111 3.47 -8.83 -7.43
C LEU A 111 3.04 -7.71 -8.40
N ILE A 112 3.77 -7.52 -9.51
CA ILE A 112 3.38 -6.57 -10.56
C ILE A 112 2.01 -6.93 -11.14
N SER A 113 1.77 -8.21 -11.41
CA SER A 113 0.48 -8.68 -11.95
C SER A 113 -0.68 -8.44 -10.98
N SER A 114 -0.42 -8.39 -9.67
CA SER A 114 -1.43 -8.06 -8.66
C SER A 114 -1.74 -6.56 -8.59
N LEU A 115 -0.86 -5.69 -9.11
CA LEU A 115 -1.10 -4.26 -9.26
C LEU A 115 -1.87 -3.98 -10.57
N ASP A 116 -2.98 -4.68 -10.75
CA ASP A 116 -3.82 -4.57 -11.93
C ASP A 116 -4.55 -3.21 -11.99
N PRO A 117 -5.21 -2.88 -13.13
CA PRO A 117 -5.95 -1.62 -13.23
C PRO A 117 -7.04 -1.46 -12.15
N ASN A 118 -7.66 -2.54 -11.66
CA ASN A 118 -8.67 -2.46 -10.61
C ASN A 118 -8.06 -2.06 -9.27
N PHE A 119 -6.87 -2.57 -8.95
CA PHE A 119 -6.11 -2.20 -7.76
C PHE A 119 -5.71 -0.72 -7.82
N ILE A 120 -5.22 -0.25 -8.97
CA ILE A 120 -4.83 1.16 -9.15
C ILE A 120 -6.05 2.07 -8.99
N ILE A 121 -7.16 1.77 -9.68
CA ILE A 121 -8.41 2.54 -9.58
C ILE A 121 -8.92 2.56 -8.14
N SER A 122 -8.90 1.41 -7.46
CA SER A 122 -9.32 1.31 -6.07
C SER A 122 -8.42 2.10 -5.14
N THR A 123 -7.11 2.14 -5.39
CA THR A 123 -6.17 2.97 -4.64
C THR A 123 -6.53 4.46 -4.76
N MET A 124 -6.82 4.93 -5.97
CA MET A 124 -7.21 6.32 -6.23
C MET A 124 -8.56 6.65 -5.55
N PHE A 125 -9.57 5.80 -5.72
CA PHE A 125 -10.89 6.00 -5.13
C PHE A 125 -10.84 5.98 -3.59
N LEU A 126 -10.09 5.04 -3.01
CA LEU A 126 -9.90 4.97 -1.57
C LEU A 126 -9.13 6.19 -1.06
N ALA A 127 -8.20 6.76 -1.81
CA ALA A 127 -7.49 7.97 -1.39
C ALA A 127 -8.45 9.15 -1.22
N ASP A 128 -9.36 9.34 -2.17
CA ASP A 128 -10.41 10.37 -2.10
C ASP A 128 -11.34 10.15 -0.89
N LEU A 129 -11.80 8.91 -0.69
CA LEU A 129 -12.69 8.58 0.43
C LEU A 129 -12.00 8.75 1.79
N MET A 130 -10.73 8.36 1.90
CA MET A 130 -9.97 8.44 3.13
C MET A 130 -9.56 9.88 3.48
N TYR A 131 -9.48 10.78 2.49
CA TYR A 131 -9.28 12.21 2.73
C TYR A 131 -10.48 12.83 3.45
N ILE A 132 -11.70 12.42 3.10
CA ILE A 132 -12.94 12.90 3.73
C ILE A 132 -13.06 12.43 5.20
N LEU A 133 -12.44 11.30 5.54
CA LEU A 133 -12.51 10.70 6.87
C LEU A 133 -11.43 11.21 7.86
N LYS A 134 -10.51 12.09 7.42
CA LYS A 134 -9.53 12.77 8.27
C LYS A 134 -10.08 14.08 8.82
#